data_AF-A0A968BAF5-F1
#
_entry.id   AF-A0A968BAF5-F1
#
_cell.length_a   1.000
_cell.length_b   1.000
_cell.length_c   1.000
_cell.angle_alpha   90.00
_cell.angle_beta   90.00
_cell.angle_gamma   90.00
#
_symmetry.space_group_name_H-M   'P 1'
#
loop_
_entity.id
_entity.type
_entity.pdbx_description
1 polymer ?
#
loop_
_entity_poly.entity_id
_entity_poly.type
_entity_poly.pdbx_seq_one_letter_code
_entity_poly.pdbx_strand_id
1 'polypeptide(L)' 'GSQYRQLQRRATSQSVGLGSIYTYTGGVISTPEKKYEKIDFDDMAEADLSLEVPAGWIAMIQHY' A
#
# COMPACT_ATOMS: atom_id res chain seq x y z
N GLY A 1 11.92 -11.75 -21.51
CA GLY A 1 12.36 -10.79 -20.48
C GLY A 1 11.23 -10.57 -19.52
N SER A 2 11.49 -10.59 -18.21
CA SER A 2 10.49 -10.23 -17.20
C SER A 2 10.29 -8.71 -17.19
N GLN A 3 9.05 -8.25 -17.02
CA GLN A 3 8.78 -6.84 -16.75
C GLN A 3 8.87 -6.61 -15.24
N TYR A 4 9.72 -5.68 -14.82
CA TYR A 4 9.77 -5.20 -13.44
C TYR A 4 9.11 -3.82 -13.37
N ARG A 5 8.23 -3.62 -12.39
CA ARG A 5 7.56 -2.34 -12.12
C ARG A 5 7.54 -2.11 -10.62
N GLN A 6 7.86 -0.90 -10.19
CA GLN A 6 7.87 -0.51 -8.78
C GLN A 6 7.01 0.74 -8.57
N LEU A 7 6.20 0.72 -7.51
CA LEU A 7 5.49 1.90 -7.01
C LEU A 7 6.26 2.42 -5.79
N GLN A 8 6.73 3.66 -5.88
CA GLN A 8 7.45 4.31 -4.77
C GLN A 8 6.63 5.48 -4.24
N ARG A 9 6.54 5.57 -2.91
CA ARG A 9 5.85 6.66 -2.24
C ARG A 9 6.51 6.96 -0.91
N ARG A 10 6.63 8.26 -0.60
CA ARG A 10 7.13 8.70 0.70
C ARG A 10 6.01 8.62 1.73
N ALA A 11 6.30 7.99 2.87
CA ALA A 11 5.45 8.09 4.05
C ALA A 11 5.44 9.55 4.53
N THR A 12 4.25 10.14 4.62
CA THR A 12 4.06 11.47 5.20
C THR A 12 3.57 11.31 6.63
N SER A 13 4.32 11.86 7.59
CA SER A 13 3.84 11.95 8.97
C SER A 13 2.66 12.92 9.00
N GLN A 14 1.47 12.41 9.31
CA GLN A 14 0.31 13.27 9.53
C GLN A 14 0.52 14.02 10.84
N SER A 15 0.65 15.34 10.76
CA SER A 15 0.70 16.19 11.95
C SER A 15 -0.57 15.98 12.75
N VAL A 16 -0.45 15.45 13.98
CA VAL A 16 -1.57 15.21 14.89
C VAL A 16 -1.92 16.53 15.57
N GLY A 17 -2.88 17.25 15.02
CA GLY A 17 -3.49 18.45 15.59
C GLY A 17 -4.99 18.25 15.78
N LEU A 18 -5.66 19.17 16.49
CA LEU A 18 -7.09 19.10 16.85
C LEU A 18 -8.09 19.10 15.66
N GLY A 19 -7.63 18.88 14.42
CA GLY A 19 -8.44 18.69 13.21
C GLY A 19 -7.89 17.61 12.26
N SER A 20 -6.96 16.77 12.72
CA SER A 20 -6.34 15.74 11.87
C SER A 20 -7.26 14.53 11.73
N ILE A 21 -7.82 14.38 10.53
CA ILE A 21 -8.61 13.21 10.15
C ILE A 21 -7.65 12.02 10.02
N TYR A 22 -7.87 10.93 10.78
CA TYR A 22 -7.14 9.69 10.62
C TYR A 22 -7.39 9.13 9.22
N THR A 23 -6.43 9.34 8.33
CA THR A 23 -6.60 9.04 6.92
C THR A 23 -5.52 8.08 6.48
N TYR A 24 -5.96 6.97 5.90
CA TYR A 24 -5.05 5.93 5.48
C TYR A 24 -4.24 6.38 4.27
N THR A 25 -2.92 6.26 4.36
CA THR A 25 -1.99 6.43 3.23
C THR A 25 -1.05 5.24 3.22
N GLY A 26 -1.13 4.41 2.19
CA GLY A 26 -0.39 3.16 2.12
C GLY A 26 -0.65 2.39 0.84
N GLY A 27 -0.08 1.18 0.76
CA GLY A 27 -0.30 0.26 -0.34
C GLY A 27 -1.64 -0.44 -0.24
N VAL A 28 -2.17 -0.85 -1.39
CA VAL A 28 -3.32 -1.74 -1.47
C VAL A 28 -3.05 -2.78 -2.54
N ILE A 29 -3.38 -4.03 -2.23
CA ILE A 29 -3.35 -5.14 -3.17
C ILE A 29 -4.74 -5.78 -3.30
N SER A 30 -5.04 -6.21 -4.51
CA SER A 30 -6.22 -7.01 -4.83
C SER A 30 -5.78 -8.29 -5.52
N THR A 31 -6.12 -9.42 -4.91
CA THR A 31 -5.90 -10.77 -5.43
C THR A 31 -7.25 -11.49 -5.59
N PRO A 32 -7.31 -12.63 -6.29
CA PRO A 32 -8.56 -13.38 -6.46
C PRO A 32 -9.11 -13.91 -5.14
N GLU A 33 -8.23 -14.24 -4.18
CA GLU A 33 -8.59 -14.70 -2.84
C GLU A 33 -8.96 -13.53 -1.92
N LYS A 34 -8.24 -12.41 -2.04
CA LYS A 34 -8.42 -11.21 -1.22
C LYS A 34 -8.64 -9.99 -2.11
N LYS A 35 -9.91 -9.63 -2.29
CA LYS A 35 -10.30 -8.52 -3.18
C LYS A 35 -9.73 -7.16 -2.78
N TYR A 36 -9.42 -6.95 -1.50
CA TYR A 36 -8.86 -5.70 -1.01
C TYR A 36 -8.08 -5.94 0.30
N GLU A 37 -6.77 -5.72 0.26
CA GLU A 37 -5.90 -5.77 1.42
C GLU A 37 -5.06 -4.51 1.48
N LYS A 38 -5.00 -3.90 2.67
CA LYS A 38 -4.17 -2.74 2.97
C LYS A 38 -2.80 -3.22 3.42
N ILE A 39 -1.76 -2.52 2.98
CA ILE A 39 -0.38 -2.74 3.42
C ILE A 39 0.15 -1.39 3.91
N ASP A 40 0.35 -1.30 5.21
CA ASP A 40 0.89 -0.10 5.84
C ASP A 40 2.37 0.07 5.48
N PHE A 41 2.87 1.31 5.52
CA PHE A 41 4.29 1.55 5.24
C PHE A 41 5.22 0.91 6.27
N ASP A 42 4.75 0.76 7.51
CA ASP A 42 5.50 0.10 8.56
C ASP A 42 5.68 -1.38 8.22
N ASP A 43 4.63 -2.07 7.76
CA ASP A 43 4.72 -3.47 7.32
C ASP A 43 5.72 -3.63 6.16
N MET A 44 5.74 -2.69 5.20
CA MET A 44 6.70 -2.71 4.09
C MET A 44 8.14 -2.45 4.55
N ALA A 45 8.33 -1.73 5.65
CA ALA A 45 9.65 -1.47 6.22
C ALA A 45 10.16 -2.68 7.01
N GLU A 46 9.26 -3.47 7.59
CA GLU A 46 9.59 -4.67 8.35
C GLU A 46 9.79 -5.91 7.45
N ALA A 47 9.01 -6.05 6.38
CA ALA A 47 9.07 -7.24 5.52
C ALA A 47 8.73 -6.96 4.04
N ASP A 48 9.48 -7.63 3.15
CA ASP A 48 9.18 -7.65 1.72
C ASP A 48 7.94 -8.50 1.42
N LEU A 49 6.99 -7.95 0.67
CA LEU A 49 5.85 -8.70 0.15
C LEU A 49 6.23 -9.48 -1.12
N SER A 50 6.25 -10.81 -1.03
CA SER A 50 6.48 -11.70 -2.17
C SER A 50 5.30 -12.65 -2.36
N LEU A 51 4.41 -12.35 -3.31
CA LEU A 51 3.24 -13.15 -3.63
C LEU A 51 3.20 -13.51 -5.11
N GLU A 52 2.93 -14.78 -5.41
CA GLU A 52 2.61 -15.24 -6.76
C GLU A 52 1.09 -15.39 -6.88
N VAL A 53 0.47 -14.57 -7.73
CA VAL A 53 -0.99 -14.55 -7.93
C VAL A 53 -1.33 -14.61 -9.41
N PRO A 54 -2.39 -15.34 -9.81
CA PRO A 54 -2.71 -15.54 -11.22
C PRO A 54 -3.33 -14.29 -11.89
N ALA A 55 -3.85 -13.35 -11.09
CA ALA A 55 -4.38 -12.07 -11.53
C ALA A 55 -4.44 -11.10 -10.34
N GLY A 56 -4.58 -9.80 -10.60
CA GLY A 56 -4.73 -8.80 -9.55
C GLY A 56 -4.23 -7.42 -9.95
N TRP A 57 -4.25 -6.51 -8.99
CA TRP A 57 -3.67 -5.18 -9.12
C TRP A 57 -3.08 -4.69 -7.80
N ILE A 58 -2.13 -3.77 -7.91
CA ILE A 58 -1.53 -3.06 -6.78
C ILE A 58 -1.69 -1.56 -6.99
N ALA A 59 -1.88 -0.82 -5.90
CA ALA A 59 -1.99 0.64 -5.93
C ALA A 59 -1.41 1.26 -4.64
N MET A 60 -1.08 2.55 -4.72
CA MET A 60 -0.80 3.39 -3.56
C MET A 60 -1.94 4.39 -3.41
N ILE A 61 -2.56 4.47 -2.23
CA ILE A 61 -3.70 5.36 -1.99
C ILE A 61 -3.39 6.37 -0.88
N GLN A 62 -4.02 7.53 -0.93
CA GLN A 62 -4.15 8.48 0.18
C GLN A 62 -5.60 8.94 0.25
N HIS A 63 -5.97 9.53 1.38
CA HIS A 63 -7.16 10.37 1.43
C HIS A 63 -6.96 11.66 0.62
N TYR A 64 -8.06 12.17 0.06
CA TYR A 64 -8.11 13.31 -0.85
C TYR A 64 -7.37 14.54 -0.32
#